data_AF-A0A0F9RAQ9-F1
#
_entry.id   AF-A0A0F9RAQ9-F1
#
_cell.length_a   1.000
_cell.length_b   1.000
_cell.length_c   1.000
_cell.angle_alpha   90.00
_cell.angle_beta   90.00
_cell.angle_gamma   90.00
#
_symmetry.space_group_name_H-M   'P 1'
#
loop_
_entity.id
_entity.type
_entity.pdbx_description
1 polymer ?
#
loop_
_entity_poly.entity_id
_entity_poly.type
_entity_poly.pdbx_seq_one_letter_code
_entity_poly.pdbx_strand_id
1 'polypeptide(L)'
;MSTLSPSLFTEVGTVRLVELGKSLTQDSTGRIWKFSKADSTEIARGVMTVSADQDSERDNLSFAVAPAVGDKSVKITVGTGSDSANDYRDGWMVVQDGAGEGRAYPIEGHGAITASVSNTYDLKEPIDTAGALAETGVDLLKNRYADIVIGPGSDNLDVPTGVPSVVIPASNYGYVQVWGPCSVWQDETSGVGAMLSTGDETAGTVDTLAAGDPLIGHQGPQGGVETEYQLAYLMIDR
;
A
#
# COMPACT_ATOMS: atom_id res chain seq x y z
N MET A 1 7.95 -29.35 12.30
CA MET A 1 7.77 -28.55 11.07
C MET A 1 8.75 -27.41 11.18
N SER A 2 9.86 -27.45 10.43
CA SER A 2 10.94 -26.47 10.52
C SER A 2 10.42 -25.14 9.97
N THR A 3 10.16 -24.16 10.83
CA THR A 3 9.85 -22.79 10.42
C THR A 3 11.13 -22.19 9.86
N LEU A 4 11.33 -22.32 8.55
CA LEU A 4 12.30 -21.51 7.84
C LEU A 4 11.87 -20.05 8.07
N SER A 5 12.59 -19.35 8.93
CA SER A 5 12.54 -17.89 8.99
C SER A 5 12.91 -17.44 7.58
N PRO A 6 11.97 -16.90 6.80
CA PRO A 6 12.31 -16.63 5.42
C PRO A 6 13.36 -15.53 5.37
N SER A 7 14.32 -15.70 4.47
CA SER A 7 15.44 -14.78 4.34
C SER A 7 14.94 -13.51 3.65
N LEU A 8 14.82 -12.43 4.41
CA LEU A 8 14.41 -11.09 3.98
C LEU A 8 15.20 -10.52 2.79
N PHE A 9 16.39 -11.06 2.54
CA PHE A 9 17.26 -10.68 1.42
C PHE A 9 17.10 -11.57 0.18
N THR A 10 16.12 -12.47 0.17
CA THR A 10 15.86 -13.40 -0.96
C THR A 10 14.38 -13.73 -1.17
N GLU A 11 13.50 -13.36 -0.24
CA GLU A 11 12.09 -13.74 -0.29
C GLU A 11 11.30 -12.87 -1.26
N VAL A 12 11.16 -13.41 -2.47
CA VAL A 12 10.35 -12.86 -3.56
C VAL A 12 9.65 -14.02 -4.27
N GLY A 13 8.40 -13.85 -4.68
CA GLY A 13 7.70 -14.92 -5.38
C GLY A 13 6.36 -14.53 -5.97
N THR A 14 5.81 -15.42 -6.78
CA THR A 14 4.48 -15.27 -7.41
C THR A 14 3.34 -15.66 -6.46
N VAL A 15 3.65 -16.26 -5.31
CA VAL A 15 2.68 -16.76 -4.35
C VAL A 15 2.55 -15.79 -3.20
N ARG A 16 1.32 -15.39 -2.91
CA ARG A 16 0.98 -14.66 -1.69
C ARG A 16 1.16 -15.56 -0.48
N LEU A 17 2.05 -15.18 0.44
CA LEU A 17 2.37 -15.98 1.63
C LEU A 17 1.53 -15.59 2.85
N VAL A 18 1.26 -14.29 3.00
CA VAL A 18 0.51 -13.69 4.11
C VAL A 18 -0.38 -12.56 3.61
N GLU A 19 -1.14 -11.93 4.52
CA GLU A 19 -1.90 -10.72 4.24
C GLU A 19 -0.97 -9.57 3.82
N LEU A 20 -1.43 -8.74 2.89
CA LEU A 20 -0.71 -7.55 2.47
C LEU A 20 -0.63 -6.54 3.63
N GLY A 21 0.52 -5.88 3.75
CA GLY A 21 0.82 -5.00 4.88
C GLY A 21 1.12 -5.73 6.19
N LYS A 22 1.17 -7.07 6.20
CA LYS A 22 1.56 -7.81 7.39
C LYS A 22 3.02 -7.49 7.74
N SER A 23 3.23 -7.01 8.97
CA SER A 23 4.58 -6.75 9.49
C SER A 23 5.34 -8.05 9.71
N LEU A 24 6.58 -8.07 9.24
CA LEU A 24 7.61 -9.00 9.65
C LEU A 24 8.65 -8.20 10.46
N THR A 25 8.82 -8.54 11.74
CA THR A 25 9.87 -7.98 12.60
C THR A 25 10.87 -9.08 12.87
N GLN A 26 12.04 -9.04 12.22
CA GLN A 26 12.92 -10.21 12.18
C GLN A 26 14.37 -9.98 12.56
N ASP A 27 14.82 -8.78 12.91
CA ASP A 27 16.23 -8.62 13.27
C ASP A 27 16.52 -7.83 14.54
N SER A 28 17.71 -8.11 15.09
CA SER A 28 18.27 -7.46 16.26
C SER A 28 18.60 -5.98 16.03
N THR A 29 18.45 -5.47 14.81
CA THR A 29 18.70 -4.07 14.46
C THR A 29 17.43 -3.22 14.51
N GLY A 30 16.28 -3.82 14.79
CA GLY A 30 15.01 -3.12 14.97
C GLY A 30 14.33 -2.73 13.66
N ARG A 31 14.69 -3.38 12.55
CA ARG A 31 14.05 -3.15 11.24
C ARG A 31 12.70 -3.86 11.18
N ILE A 32 11.77 -3.24 10.46
CA ILE A 32 10.43 -3.79 10.21
C ILE A 32 10.18 -3.77 8.72
N TRP A 33 9.58 -4.85 8.22
CA TRP A 33 9.20 -5.01 6.83
C TRP A 33 7.71 -5.28 6.70
N LYS A 34 7.13 -4.91 5.55
CA LYS A 34 5.73 -5.15 5.22
C LYS A 34 5.65 -5.99 3.95
N PHE A 35 4.86 -7.05 4.02
CA PHE A 35 4.62 -7.90 2.85
C PHE A 35 3.79 -7.15 1.82
N SER A 36 4.29 -7.06 0.60
CA SER A 36 3.79 -6.20 -0.47
C SER A 36 3.81 -6.91 -1.81
N LYS A 37 3.13 -6.35 -2.81
CA LYS A 37 3.14 -6.81 -4.19
C LYS A 37 3.45 -5.65 -5.12
N ALA A 38 4.41 -5.85 -6.02
CA ALA A 38 4.71 -4.90 -7.08
C ALA A 38 3.59 -4.87 -8.11
N ASP A 39 3.41 -3.72 -8.75
CA ASP A 39 2.47 -3.51 -9.86
C ASP A 39 2.91 -4.27 -11.14
N SER A 40 2.61 -3.73 -12.32
CA SER A 40 3.13 -4.25 -13.59
C SER A 40 4.62 -3.97 -13.87
N THR A 41 5.34 -3.33 -12.95
CA THR A 41 6.73 -2.87 -13.13
C THR A 41 7.65 -3.58 -12.14
N GLU A 42 8.89 -3.87 -12.57
CA GLU A 42 9.93 -4.37 -11.68
C GLU A 42 10.44 -3.23 -10.77
N ILE A 43 10.57 -3.52 -9.48
CA ILE A 43 11.08 -2.57 -8.48
C ILE A 43 12.50 -2.97 -8.09
N ALA A 44 13.44 -2.06 -8.32
CA ALA A 44 14.84 -2.24 -7.94
C ALA A 44 15.04 -2.13 -6.42
N ARG A 45 16.14 -2.68 -5.91
CA ARG A 45 16.51 -2.55 -4.50
C ARG A 45 16.86 -1.09 -4.13
N GLY A 46 16.56 -0.70 -2.89
CA GLY A 46 17.01 0.58 -2.32
C GLY A 46 16.27 1.83 -2.82
N VAL A 47 15.28 1.67 -3.70
CA VAL A 47 14.43 2.76 -4.18
C VAL A 47 13.26 2.97 -3.22
N MET A 48 12.82 4.22 -3.06
CA MET A 48 11.59 4.53 -2.36
C MET A 48 10.38 4.09 -3.19
N THR A 49 9.50 3.30 -2.58
CA THR A 49 8.22 2.90 -3.17
C THR A 49 7.08 3.65 -2.53
N VAL A 50 6.00 3.82 -3.29
CA VAL A 50 4.75 4.44 -2.86
C VAL A 50 3.58 3.51 -3.16
N SER A 51 2.39 3.81 -2.62
CA SER A 51 1.16 3.14 -3.02
C SER A 51 0.79 3.62 -4.40
N ALA A 52 0.35 2.73 -5.29
CA ALA A 52 -0.33 3.17 -6.51
C ALA A 52 -1.59 3.97 -6.16
N ASP A 53 -1.93 4.90 -7.05
CA ASP A 53 -3.16 5.66 -7.00
C ASP A 53 -4.38 4.73 -7.00
N GLN A 54 -5.41 5.17 -6.30
CA GLN A 54 -6.70 4.50 -6.32
C GLN A 54 -7.40 4.75 -7.66
N ASP A 55 -8.12 3.73 -8.13
CA ASP A 55 -9.00 3.88 -9.28
C ASP A 55 -10.22 4.74 -8.92
N SER A 56 -10.31 5.93 -9.51
CA SER A 56 -11.44 6.86 -9.31
C SER A 56 -12.81 6.28 -9.72
N GLU A 57 -12.86 5.21 -10.53
CA GLU A 57 -14.10 4.50 -10.83
C GLU A 57 -14.61 3.61 -9.67
N ARG A 58 -13.89 3.64 -8.54
CA ARG A 58 -14.19 2.86 -7.33
C ARG A 58 -14.56 3.74 -6.15
N ASP A 59 -14.75 5.03 -6.43
CA ASP A 59 -15.22 6.01 -5.47
C ASP A 59 -16.73 6.23 -5.63
N ASN A 60 -17.39 6.50 -4.51
CA ASN A 60 -18.79 6.88 -4.41
C ASN A 60 -19.75 5.93 -5.15
N LEU A 61 -19.54 4.63 -5.00
CA LEU A 61 -20.39 3.59 -5.55
C LEU A 61 -21.65 3.41 -4.72
N SER A 62 -22.68 2.79 -5.30
CA SER A 62 -23.91 2.47 -4.58
C SER A 62 -24.09 0.97 -4.40
N PHE A 63 -24.70 0.58 -3.29
CA PHE A 63 -25.14 -0.81 -3.11
C PHE A 63 -26.16 -1.20 -4.18
N ALA A 64 -25.95 -2.36 -4.79
CA ALA A 64 -26.93 -3.00 -5.69
C ALA A 64 -28.04 -3.72 -4.91
N VAL A 65 -27.74 -4.14 -3.68
CA VAL A 65 -28.69 -4.70 -2.70
C VAL A 65 -28.36 -4.07 -1.35
N ALA A 66 -29.35 -3.47 -0.69
CA ALA A 66 -29.16 -2.89 0.64
C ALA A 66 -28.70 -3.99 1.63
N PRO A 67 -27.49 -3.89 2.21
CA PRO A 67 -27.03 -4.89 3.15
C PRO A 67 -27.73 -4.74 4.50
N ALA A 68 -28.06 -5.87 5.11
CA ALA A 68 -28.61 -5.93 6.46
C ALA A 68 -27.50 -6.06 7.51
N VAL A 69 -27.84 -5.72 8.75
CA VAL A 69 -26.95 -5.98 9.89
C VAL A 69 -26.66 -7.48 9.98
N GLY A 70 -25.38 -7.82 10.11
CA GLY A 70 -24.89 -9.20 10.15
C GLY A 70 -24.40 -9.73 8.80
N ASP A 71 -24.71 -9.06 7.68
CA ASP A 71 -24.23 -9.48 6.37
C ASP A 71 -22.69 -9.36 6.30
N LYS A 72 -22.06 -10.39 5.73
CA LYS A 72 -20.61 -10.40 5.40
C LYS A 72 -20.35 -10.38 3.90
N SER A 73 -21.40 -10.27 3.09
CA SER A 73 -21.30 -10.30 1.65
C SER A 73 -22.19 -9.20 1.13
N VAL A 74 -21.60 -8.20 0.49
CA VAL A 74 -22.29 -7.00 0.03
C VAL A 74 -22.24 -6.93 -1.48
N LYS A 75 -23.33 -6.46 -2.08
CA LYS A 75 -23.42 -6.34 -3.53
C LYS A 75 -23.36 -4.86 -3.91
N ILE A 76 -22.37 -4.49 -4.69
CA ILE A 76 -22.08 -3.10 -5.08
C ILE A 76 -22.21 -2.99 -6.60
N THR A 77 -22.85 -1.92 -7.07
CA THR A 77 -22.88 -1.60 -8.49
C THR A 77 -21.54 -0.99 -8.85
N VAL A 78 -20.70 -1.71 -9.61
CA VAL A 78 -19.45 -1.16 -10.11
C VAL A 78 -19.67 -0.45 -11.44
N GLY A 79 -18.84 0.55 -11.72
CA GLY A 79 -18.83 1.29 -12.99
C GLY A 79 -18.37 0.47 -14.18
N THR A 80 -17.76 1.13 -15.16
CA THR A 80 -17.31 0.51 -16.41
C THR A 80 -15.98 -0.25 -16.31
N GLY A 81 -15.24 -0.09 -15.22
CA GLY A 81 -13.98 -0.76 -14.97
C GLY A 81 -14.14 -2.24 -14.65
N SER A 82 -13.13 -3.02 -15.04
CA SER A 82 -12.98 -4.42 -14.67
C SER A 82 -11.82 -4.57 -13.69
N ASP A 83 -11.97 -5.47 -12.72
CA ASP A 83 -10.89 -5.83 -11.80
C ASP A 83 -10.63 -7.34 -11.87
N SER A 84 -9.37 -7.70 -11.64
CA SER A 84 -9.01 -9.09 -11.41
C SER A 84 -9.56 -9.58 -10.07
N ALA A 85 -9.70 -10.89 -9.93
CA ALA A 85 -10.19 -11.46 -8.68
C ALA A 85 -9.25 -11.08 -7.51
N ASN A 86 -9.85 -10.56 -6.43
CA ASN A 86 -9.16 -10.16 -5.20
C ASN A 86 -8.23 -8.93 -5.31
N ASP A 87 -8.40 -8.07 -6.30
CA ASP A 87 -7.65 -6.80 -6.39
C ASP A 87 -7.84 -5.89 -5.16
N TYR A 88 -8.99 -5.95 -4.46
CA TYR A 88 -9.28 -5.21 -3.22
C TYR A 88 -9.09 -6.01 -1.94
N ARG A 89 -8.56 -7.23 -2.02
CA ARG A 89 -8.38 -8.09 -0.84
C ARG A 89 -7.38 -7.47 0.15
N ASP A 90 -7.69 -7.55 1.44
CA ASP A 90 -7.01 -6.85 2.54
C ASP A 90 -7.08 -5.31 2.46
N GLY A 91 -7.84 -4.78 1.52
CA GLY A 91 -8.20 -3.37 1.44
C GLY A 91 -9.44 -3.06 2.28
N TRP A 92 -10.11 -1.96 1.94
CA TRP A 92 -11.23 -1.43 2.71
C TRP A 92 -12.41 -1.09 1.81
N MET A 93 -13.61 -1.37 2.31
CA MET A 93 -14.83 -0.73 1.86
C MET A 93 -15.16 0.37 2.86
N VAL A 94 -15.19 1.63 2.42
CA VAL A 94 -15.55 2.77 3.28
C VAL A 94 -16.91 3.29 2.88
N VAL A 95 -17.80 3.47 3.85
CA VAL A 95 -19.08 4.14 3.64
C VAL A 95 -18.86 5.64 3.82
N GLN A 96 -18.84 6.38 2.72
CA GLN A 96 -18.53 7.81 2.68
C GLN A 96 -19.74 8.71 2.89
N ASP A 97 -20.95 8.23 2.61
CA ASP A 97 -22.17 9.01 2.75
C ASP A 97 -23.35 8.09 3.09
N GLY A 98 -24.40 8.64 3.70
CA GLY A 98 -25.67 7.99 3.95
C GLY A 98 -25.69 7.00 5.11
N ALA A 99 -26.35 5.86 4.89
CA ALA A 99 -26.62 4.91 5.96
C ALA A 99 -25.35 4.10 6.31
N GLY A 100 -24.80 4.37 7.50
CA GLY A 100 -23.55 3.77 7.96
C GLY A 100 -22.31 4.59 7.63
N GLU A 101 -22.46 5.88 7.29
CA GLU A 101 -21.36 6.83 7.05
C GLU A 101 -20.26 6.74 8.12
N GLY A 102 -19.01 6.82 7.66
CA GLY A 102 -17.80 6.77 8.49
C GLY A 102 -17.36 5.36 8.87
N ARG A 103 -18.06 4.31 8.41
CA ARG A 103 -17.66 2.92 8.63
C ARG A 103 -16.65 2.46 7.59
N ALA A 104 -15.60 1.79 8.04
CA ALA A 104 -14.61 1.12 7.20
C ALA A 104 -14.63 -0.38 7.49
N TYR A 105 -14.91 -1.19 6.48
CA TYR A 105 -14.99 -2.64 6.58
C TYR A 105 -13.83 -3.29 5.82
N PRO A 106 -13.04 -4.17 6.46
CA PRO A 106 -11.96 -4.87 5.78
C PRO A 106 -12.50 -5.89 4.79
N ILE A 107 -11.96 -5.89 3.57
CA ILE A 107 -12.39 -6.79 2.49
C ILE A 107 -11.62 -8.11 2.59
N GLU A 108 -12.34 -9.23 2.68
CA GLU A 108 -11.78 -10.58 2.62
C GLU A 108 -11.45 -10.98 1.18
N GLY A 109 -12.27 -10.57 0.21
CA GLY A 109 -12.05 -10.88 -1.19
C GLY A 109 -13.26 -10.62 -2.07
N HIS A 110 -13.08 -10.88 -3.36
CA HIS A 110 -14.15 -10.81 -4.36
C HIS A 110 -13.78 -11.65 -5.59
N GLY A 111 -14.79 -12.05 -6.36
CA GLY A 111 -14.59 -12.66 -7.67
C GLY A 111 -14.04 -11.65 -8.69
N ALA A 112 -13.62 -12.13 -9.86
CA ALA A 112 -13.26 -11.23 -10.96
C ALA A 112 -14.47 -10.37 -11.36
N ILE A 113 -14.22 -9.09 -11.56
CA ILE A 113 -15.24 -8.08 -11.83
C ILE A 113 -15.27 -7.83 -13.32
N THR A 114 -16.42 -8.10 -13.93
CA THR A 114 -16.70 -7.63 -15.29
C THR A 114 -17.30 -6.23 -15.22
N ALA A 115 -16.97 -5.40 -16.19
CA ALA A 115 -17.53 -4.05 -16.36
C ALA A 115 -19.06 -4.03 -16.31
N SER A 116 -19.63 -2.95 -15.76
CA SER A 116 -21.06 -2.59 -15.85
C SER A 116 -22.02 -3.63 -15.26
N VAL A 117 -21.56 -4.43 -14.30
CA VAL A 117 -22.41 -5.37 -13.54
C VAL A 117 -22.21 -5.16 -12.04
N SER A 118 -23.23 -5.43 -11.24
CA SER A 118 -23.08 -5.47 -9.79
C SER A 118 -22.22 -6.66 -9.36
N ASN A 119 -21.26 -6.46 -8.45
CA ASN A 119 -20.39 -7.52 -7.95
C ASN A 119 -20.49 -7.68 -6.44
N THR A 120 -20.14 -8.88 -5.98
CA THR A 120 -20.15 -9.25 -4.58
C THR A 120 -18.75 -9.10 -3.99
N TYR A 121 -18.69 -8.41 -2.85
CA TYR A 121 -17.51 -8.28 -2.03
C TYR A 121 -17.76 -8.96 -0.69
N ASP A 122 -16.86 -9.85 -0.30
CA ASP A 122 -16.90 -10.52 0.99
C ASP A 122 -16.08 -9.72 2.00
N LEU A 123 -16.66 -9.46 3.16
CA LEU A 123 -16.09 -8.67 4.24
C LEU A 123 -15.58 -9.59 5.36
N LYS A 124 -14.46 -9.23 6.00
CA LYS A 124 -13.95 -9.98 7.15
C LYS A 124 -14.88 -9.82 8.36
N GLU A 125 -15.44 -8.62 8.51
CA GLU A 125 -16.35 -8.23 9.58
C GLU A 125 -17.78 -8.01 9.06
N PRO A 126 -18.82 -8.33 9.86
CA PRO A 126 -20.20 -8.13 9.44
C PRO A 126 -20.58 -6.65 9.44
N ILE A 127 -21.53 -6.29 8.57
CA ILE A 127 -22.20 -4.99 8.59
C ILE A 127 -22.86 -4.77 9.94
N ASP A 128 -22.58 -3.64 10.58
CA ASP A 128 -23.15 -3.30 11.90
C ASP A 128 -24.29 -2.27 11.82
N THR A 129 -24.41 -1.61 10.67
CA THR A 129 -25.43 -0.61 10.37
C THR A 129 -26.01 -0.94 9.00
N ALA A 130 -27.31 -1.23 8.93
CA ALA A 130 -27.96 -1.56 7.66
C ALA A 130 -27.79 -0.42 6.64
N GLY A 131 -27.41 -0.78 5.42
CA GLY A 131 -27.21 0.18 4.33
C GLY A 131 -28.50 0.50 3.59
N ALA A 132 -28.42 1.46 2.66
CA ALA A 132 -29.50 1.79 1.73
C ALA A 132 -29.01 1.72 0.27
N LEU A 133 -29.93 1.49 -0.67
CA LEU A 133 -29.60 1.37 -2.11
C LEU A 133 -29.20 2.69 -2.77
N ALA A 134 -29.87 3.77 -2.38
CA ALA A 134 -29.61 5.13 -2.82
C ALA A 134 -29.20 5.95 -1.59
N GLU A 135 -28.46 7.04 -1.81
CA GLU A 135 -27.88 7.92 -0.77
C GLU A 135 -26.70 7.32 0.01
N THR A 136 -26.36 6.03 -0.16
CA THR A 136 -25.17 5.45 0.49
C THR A 136 -24.03 5.35 -0.52
N GLY A 137 -23.06 6.26 -0.41
CA GLY A 137 -21.83 6.25 -1.19
C GLY A 137 -20.79 5.36 -0.53
N VAL A 138 -20.20 4.43 -1.29
CA VAL A 138 -19.13 3.56 -0.81
C VAL A 138 -17.90 3.61 -1.70
N ASP A 139 -16.73 3.67 -1.07
CA ASP A 139 -15.44 3.60 -1.75
C ASP A 139 -14.84 2.22 -1.56
N LEU A 140 -14.17 1.73 -2.59
CA LEU A 140 -13.38 0.51 -2.54
C LEU A 140 -11.89 0.86 -2.69
N LEU A 141 -11.17 0.68 -1.59
CA LEU A 141 -9.77 1.01 -1.45
C LEU A 141 -8.94 -0.26 -1.50
N LYS A 142 -7.95 -0.31 -2.39
CA LYS A 142 -6.93 -1.36 -2.35
C LYS A 142 -6.11 -1.26 -1.07
N ASN A 143 -5.51 -2.37 -0.67
CA ASN A 143 -4.48 -2.30 0.36
C ASN A 143 -3.29 -1.48 -0.16
N ARG A 144 -2.77 -0.54 0.63
CA ARG A 144 -1.62 0.31 0.25
C ARG A 144 -0.36 -0.46 -0.19
N TYR A 145 -0.28 -1.75 0.12
CA TYR A 145 0.83 -2.64 -0.22
C TYR A 145 0.50 -3.60 -1.40
N ALA A 146 -0.66 -3.48 -2.06
CA ALA A 146 -1.13 -4.44 -3.08
C ALA A 146 -0.52 -4.27 -4.48
N ASP A 147 -0.27 -3.02 -4.88
CA ASP A 147 0.31 -2.66 -6.17
C ASP A 147 1.28 -1.50 -5.94
N ILE A 148 2.34 -1.76 -5.16
CA ILE A 148 3.35 -0.73 -4.90
C ILE A 148 4.10 -0.39 -6.18
N VAL A 149 4.46 0.88 -6.33
CA VAL A 149 5.19 1.43 -7.47
C VAL A 149 6.43 2.17 -7.00
N ILE A 150 7.39 2.39 -7.90
CA ILE A 150 8.52 3.29 -7.64
C ILE A 150 7.95 4.72 -7.48
N GLY A 151 8.39 5.47 -6.47
CA GLY A 151 7.99 6.88 -6.32
C GLY A 151 8.24 7.65 -7.62
N PRO A 152 7.30 8.49 -8.08
CA PRO A 152 7.27 8.98 -9.46
C PRO A 152 8.47 9.88 -9.81
N GLY A 153 9.07 10.55 -8.82
CA GLY A 153 10.17 11.49 -9.04
C GLY A 153 9.72 12.73 -9.80
N SER A 154 8.45 13.12 -9.67
CA SER A 154 7.88 14.36 -10.21
C SER A 154 7.18 15.22 -9.15
N ASP A 155 6.91 14.64 -7.98
CA ASP A 155 6.35 15.28 -6.81
C ASP A 155 6.63 14.44 -5.55
N ASN A 156 6.31 14.99 -4.38
CA ASN A 156 6.49 14.37 -3.07
C ASN A 156 5.15 14.15 -2.36
N LEU A 157 4.06 13.83 -3.08
CA LEU A 157 2.71 13.81 -2.49
C LEU A 157 2.17 12.40 -2.21
N ASP A 158 2.81 11.38 -2.80
CA ASP A 158 2.34 10.00 -2.73
C ASP A 158 2.58 9.34 -1.37
N VAL A 159 1.71 8.39 -1.02
CA VAL A 159 1.80 7.65 0.25
C VAL A 159 2.99 6.68 0.22
N PRO A 160 4.05 6.88 1.02
CA PRO A 160 5.24 6.02 0.98
C PRO A 160 4.91 4.61 1.48
N THR A 161 5.46 3.58 0.84
CA THR A 161 5.21 2.17 1.22
C THR A 161 6.47 1.46 1.71
N GLY A 162 7.67 1.97 1.40
CA GLY A 162 8.91 1.46 1.98
C GLY A 162 10.03 1.35 0.96
N VAL A 163 11.04 0.57 1.33
CA VAL A 163 12.25 0.39 0.52
C VAL A 163 12.58 -1.10 0.43
N PRO A 164 12.56 -1.71 -0.76
CA PRO A 164 12.88 -3.12 -0.90
C PRO A 164 14.39 -3.35 -0.76
N SER A 165 14.77 -4.41 -0.03
CA SER A 165 16.18 -4.83 0.10
C SER A 165 16.63 -5.75 -1.05
N VAL A 166 15.71 -6.12 -1.95
CA VAL A 166 15.90 -7.02 -3.09
C VAL A 166 15.13 -6.48 -4.29
N VAL A 167 15.44 -6.97 -5.49
CA VAL A 167 14.61 -6.69 -6.66
C VAL A 167 13.29 -7.45 -6.54
N ILE A 168 12.16 -6.77 -6.71
CA ILE A 168 10.83 -7.39 -6.77
C ILE A 168 10.37 -7.31 -8.23
N PRO A 169 10.33 -8.45 -8.97
CA PRO A 169 9.83 -8.46 -10.34
C PRO A 169 8.38 -8.00 -10.43
N ALA A 170 7.98 -7.53 -11.61
CA ALA A 170 6.60 -7.17 -11.90
C ALA A 170 5.61 -8.24 -11.45
N SER A 171 4.54 -7.80 -10.79
CA SER A 171 3.42 -8.61 -10.29
C SER A 171 3.79 -9.68 -9.27
N ASN A 172 4.99 -9.63 -8.72
CA ASN A 172 5.44 -10.52 -7.66
C ASN A 172 5.29 -9.89 -6.28
N TYR A 173 5.29 -10.75 -5.28
CA TYR A 173 5.28 -10.40 -3.87
C TYR A 173 6.71 -10.31 -3.33
N GLY A 174 6.91 -9.43 -2.36
CA GLY A 174 8.17 -9.26 -1.64
C GLY A 174 7.97 -8.43 -0.38
N TYR A 175 9.07 -8.16 0.33
CA TYR A 175 9.06 -7.33 1.53
C TYR A 175 9.73 -5.99 1.27
N VAL A 176 9.06 -4.91 1.69
CA VAL A 176 9.63 -3.56 1.74
C VAL A 176 9.90 -3.18 3.19
N GLN A 177 11.06 -2.58 3.44
CA GLN A 177 11.41 -2.08 4.76
C GLN A 177 10.69 -0.76 5.01
N VAL A 178 10.07 -0.63 6.18
CA VAL A 178 9.25 0.53 6.57
C VAL A 178 9.74 1.21 7.85
N TRP A 179 10.62 0.55 8.60
CA TRP A 179 11.15 1.08 9.85
C TRP A 179 12.62 0.71 10.04
N GLY A 180 13.36 1.58 10.73
CA GLY A 180 14.74 1.34 11.15
C GLY A 180 15.79 1.65 10.09
N PRO A 181 17.07 1.28 10.32
CA PRO A 181 18.18 1.64 9.45
C PRO A 181 18.03 1.04 8.04
N CYS A 182 18.00 1.86 7.00
CA CYS A 182 17.81 1.45 5.61
C CYS A 182 18.73 2.21 4.66
N SER A 183 19.21 1.55 3.62
CA SER A 183 19.93 2.21 2.54
C SER A 183 18.91 2.79 1.56
N VAL A 184 18.95 4.10 1.34
CA VAL A 184 18.03 4.83 0.45
C VAL A 184 18.82 5.62 -0.59
N TRP A 185 18.26 5.75 -1.79
CA TRP A 185 18.85 6.52 -2.89
C TRP A 185 18.51 8.01 -2.73
N GLN A 186 19.51 8.88 -2.63
CA GLN A 186 19.32 10.32 -2.43
C GLN A 186 19.21 11.07 -3.76
N ASP A 187 18.31 12.05 -3.81
CA ASP A 187 18.18 13.01 -4.91
C ASP A 187 18.97 14.29 -4.67
N GLU A 188 19.33 14.60 -3.41
CA GLU A 188 20.03 15.83 -3.10
C GLU A 188 21.06 15.68 -1.98
N THR A 189 21.73 16.79 -1.66
CA THR A 189 22.55 16.90 -0.45
C THR A 189 21.67 17.17 0.77
N SER A 190 21.40 16.14 1.58
CA SER A 190 20.71 16.28 2.86
C SER A 190 21.67 16.34 4.06
N GLY A 191 21.33 17.14 5.07
CA GLY A 191 22.12 17.20 6.31
C GLY A 191 22.00 15.93 7.16
N VAL A 192 23.01 15.62 7.98
CA VAL A 192 22.89 14.57 9.02
C VAL A 192 21.69 14.87 9.92
N GLY A 193 20.79 13.89 10.07
CA GLY A 193 19.56 14.05 10.85
C GLY A 193 18.47 14.91 10.21
N ALA A 194 18.64 15.36 8.95
CA ALA A 194 17.56 16.01 8.20
C ALA A 194 16.36 15.07 8.07
N MET A 195 15.16 15.61 8.19
CA MET A 195 13.94 14.84 7.91
C MET A 195 13.84 14.62 6.41
N LEU A 196 13.37 13.44 6.01
CA LEU A 196 13.30 13.04 4.61
C LEU A 196 11.85 12.80 4.17
N SER A 197 11.63 12.98 2.87
CA SER A 197 10.43 12.60 2.11
C SER A 197 10.79 11.73 0.90
N THR A 198 9.79 11.34 0.11
CA THR A 198 9.96 10.87 -1.28
C THR A 198 10.62 11.98 -2.12
N GLY A 199 11.46 11.64 -3.09
CA GLY A 199 12.08 12.63 -4.00
C GLY A 199 11.19 13.02 -5.18
N ASP A 200 11.47 14.19 -5.77
CA ASP A 200 10.68 14.85 -6.81
C ASP A 200 11.43 15.18 -8.10
N GLU A 201 12.72 14.84 -8.21
CA GLU A 201 13.49 15.02 -9.45
C GLU A 201 13.80 13.68 -10.13
N THR A 202 14.07 12.63 -9.35
CA THR A 202 14.41 11.30 -9.83
C THR A 202 13.48 10.22 -9.26
N ALA A 203 12.95 9.35 -10.11
CA ALA A 203 12.06 8.30 -9.65
C ALA A 203 12.73 7.35 -8.64
N GLY A 204 12.09 7.16 -7.49
CA GLY A 204 12.53 6.24 -6.44
C GLY A 204 13.64 6.79 -5.52
N THR A 205 13.96 8.07 -5.58
CA THR A 205 14.86 8.72 -4.63
C THR A 205 14.13 9.20 -3.37
N VAL A 206 14.90 9.72 -2.43
CA VAL A 206 14.46 10.47 -1.25
C VAL A 206 15.06 11.87 -1.27
N ASP A 207 14.35 12.80 -0.65
CA ASP A 207 14.71 14.21 -0.60
C ASP A 207 14.50 14.78 0.82
N THR A 208 15.02 15.99 1.11
CA THR A 208 14.73 16.66 2.39
C THR A 208 13.26 17.04 2.47
N LEU A 209 12.64 16.76 3.61
CA LEU A 209 11.22 17.05 3.85
C LEU A 209 10.89 18.54 3.70
N ALA A 210 9.95 18.86 2.81
CA ALA A 210 9.29 20.17 2.73
C ALA A 210 7.88 20.15 3.35
N ALA A 211 7.26 21.33 3.43
CA ALA A 211 5.97 21.50 4.08
C ALA A 211 4.83 20.96 3.20
N GLY A 212 4.17 19.89 3.65
CA GLY A 212 3.07 19.23 2.93
C GLY A 212 3.41 17.77 2.58
N ASP A 213 4.70 17.46 2.54
CA ASP A 213 5.19 16.16 2.12
C ASP A 213 5.04 15.09 3.22
N PRO A 214 4.97 13.80 2.85
CA PRO A 214 4.94 12.70 3.80
C PRO A 214 6.33 12.42 4.39
N LEU A 215 6.44 12.45 5.72
CA LEU A 215 7.65 12.06 6.41
C LEU A 215 7.94 10.55 6.22
N ILE A 216 9.10 10.21 5.69
CA ILE A 216 9.56 8.81 5.56
C ILE A 216 10.55 8.40 6.65
N GLY A 217 11.22 9.36 7.29
CA GLY A 217 12.35 9.07 8.17
C GLY A 217 13.29 10.26 8.34
N HIS A 218 14.50 9.98 8.83
CA HIS A 218 15.56 10.98 8.89
C HIS A 218 16.89 10.43 8.40
N GLN A 219 17.73 11.33 7.88
CA GLN A 219 19.07 11.00 7.43
C GLN A 219 19.90 10.44 8.59
N GLY A 220 20.74 9.45 8.26
CA GLY A 220 21.60 8.78 9.23
C GLY A 220 22.84 9.60 9.62
N PRO A 221 23.89 8.94 10.14
CA PRO A 221 25.07 9.61 10.65
C PRO A 221 25.98 10.19 9.54
N GLN A 222 25.68 9.90 8.26
CA GLN A 222 26.31 10.48 7.09
C GLN A 222 25.27 11.34 6.35
N GLY A 223 25.65 12.52 5.87
CA GLY A 223 24.75 13.36 5.05
C GLY A 223 24.42 12.74 3.70
N GLY A 224 23.30 13.19 3.12
CA GLY A 224 22.87 12.90 1.76
C GLY A 224 23.89 13.37 0.73
N VAL A 225 24.08 12.59 -0.33
CA VAL A 225 24.76 13.02 -1.57
C VAL A 225 23.92 12.48 -2.73
N GLU A 226 23.51 13.38 -3.60
CA GLU A 226 22.78 13.08 -4.83
C GLU A 226 23.44 11.91 -5.59
N THR A 227 22.62 11.04 -6.16
CA THR A 227 23.03 9.81 -6.90
C THR A 227 23.66 8.71 -6.04
N GLU A 228 23.77 8.87 -4.72
CA GLU A 228 24.34 7.85 -3.83
C GLU A 228 23.27 7.13 -2.98
N TYR A 229 23.63 5.92 -2.53
CA TYR A 229 22.84 5.15 -1.57
C TYR A 229 23.44 5.31 -0.18
N GLN A 230 22.68 5.86 0.75
CA GLN A 230 23.17 6.19 2.09
C GLN A 230 22.16 5.79 3.16
N LEU A 231 22.64 5.70 4.40
CA LEU A 231 21.85 5.21 5.52
C LEU A 231 20.85 6.28 5.97
N ALA A 232 19.57 5.95 5.95
CA ALA A 232 18.50 6.67 6.63
C ALA A 232 17.86 5.78 7.71
N TYR A 233 17.14 6.38 8.64
CA TYR A 233 16.32 5.66 9.61
C TYR A 233 14.84 5.87 9.24
N LEU A 234 14.23 4.83 8.66
CA LEU A 234 12.84 4.86 8.20
C LEU A 234 11.86 4.88 9.37
N MET A 235 10.74 5.59 9.18
CA MET A 235 9.66 5.78 10.15
C MET A 235 8.25 5.73 9.51
N ILE A 236 8.06 4.90 8.47
CA ILE A 236 6.88 4.94 7.59
C ILE A 236 5.64 4.27 8.24
N ASP A 237 5.79 3.03 8.70
CA ASP A 237 4.68 2.23 9.23
C ASP A 237 5.21 1.14 10.18
N ARG A 238 4.99 1.31 11.48
CA ARG A 238 5.57 0.45 12.53
C ARG A 238 4.77 -0.85 12.72
#